data_AF-A0A957UEJ3-F1
#
_entry.id   AF-A0A957UEJ3-F1
#
_cell.length_a   1.000
_cell.length_b   1.000
_cell.length_c   1.000
_cell.angle_alpha   90.00
_cell.angle_beta   90.00
_cell.angle_gamma   90.00
#
_symmetry.space_group_name_H-M   'P 1'
#
loop_
_entity.id
_entity.type
_entity.pdbx_description
1 polymer ?
#
loop_
_entity_poly.entity_id
_entity_poly.type
_entity_poly.pdbx_seq_one_letter_code
_entity_poly.pdbx_strand_id
1 'polypeptide(L)'
;MDLTFRGWVLAEQGAADEGIVLIQRGIDQLRALDTLLYSSQGLALLVEAYLRAGRHTQGIVVVDEALAFVGQIGESYWNAEFHRAKGDMLLASGADTVEIERCYQAALETARQQGAKSLELRAAVSLARLWQTQGNAEAAHSLLAGIYDWFSEGFDTPDLEEAGALLDALRHNA
;
A
#
# COMPACT_ATOMS: atom_id res chain seq x y z
N MET A 1 -15.38 14.47 -10.87
CA MET A 1 -13.97 14.04 -10.89
C MET A 1 -13.00 15.10 -10.32
N ASP A 2 -13.45 16.29 -9.89
CA ASP A 2 -12.53 17.39 -9.52
C ASP A 2 -12.13 17.44 -8.03
N LEU A 3 -12.95 16.93 -7.10
CA LEU A 3 -12.68 17.09 -5.66
C LEU A 3 -11.71 16.07 -5.07
N THR A 4 -11.79 14.79 -5.48
CA THR A 4 -10.91 13.73 -4.96
C THR A 4 -9.45 13.98 -5.34
N PHE A 5 -9.19 14.25 -6.62
CA PHE A 5 -7.84 14.58 -7.09
C PHE A 5 -7.31 15.89 -6.52
N ARG A 6 -8.13 16.94 -6.46
CA ARG A 6 -7.72 18.20 -5.84
C ARG A 6 -7.40 18.04 -4.36
N GLY A 7 -8.17 17.23 -3.64
CA GLY A 7 -7.92 16.94 -2.24
C GLY A 7 -6.62 16.17 -2.04
N TRP A 8 -6.34 15.19 -2.89
CA TRP A 8 -5.07 14.47 -2.89
C TRP A 8 -3.89 15.42 -3.12
N VAL A 9 -3.94 16.28 -4.15
CA VAL A 9 -2.88 17.27 -4.41
C VAL A 9 -2.66 18.22 -3.23
N LEU A 10 -3.71 18.65 -2.53
CA LEU A 10 -3.56 19.46 -1.32
C LEU A 10 -2.87 18.70 -0.19
N ALA A 11 -3.23 17.42 0.01
CA ALA A 11 -2.56 16.57 1.00
C ALA A 11 -1.07 16.38 0.67
N GLU A 12 -0.74 16.17 -0.60
CA GLU A 12 0.64 16.08 -1.11
C GLU A 12 1.46 17.36 -0.82
N GLN A 13 0.83 18.52 -0.87
CA GLN A 13 1.47 19.83 -0.64
C GLN A 13 1.56 20.22 0.84
N GLY A 14 1.25 19.30 1.76
CA GLY A 14 1.34 19.51 3.21
C GLY A 14 0.05 20.05 3.84
N ALA A 15 -1.01 20.29 3.07
CA ALA A 15 -2.33 20.67 3.58
C ALA A 15 -3.20 19.42 3.80
N ALA A 16 -2.69 18.46 4.58
CA ALA A 16 -3.27 17.13 4.78
C ALA A 16 -4.74 17.18 5.24
N ASP A 17 -5.06 18.02 6.22
CA ASP A 17 -6.41 18.08 6.81
C ASP A 17 -7.44 18.57 5.79
N GLU A 18 -7.11 19.62 5.05
CA GLU A 18 -7.98 20.16 4.00
C GLU A 18 -8.12 19.16 2.84
N GLY A 19 -7.02 18.51 2.46
CA GLY A 19 -7.00 17.50 1.43
C GLY A 19 -7.90 16.30 1.76
N ILE A 20 -7.76 15.75 2.96
CA ILE A 20 -8.58 14.63 3.46
C ILE A 20 -10.07 14.99 3.44
N VAL A 21 -10.44 16.17 3.96
CA VAL A 21 -11.83 16.64 3.95
C VAL A 21 -12.37 16.75 2.52
N LEU A 22 -11.55 17.22 1.58
CA LEU A 22 -11.96 17.39 0.19
C LEU A 22 -12.13 16.04 -0.53
N ILE A 23 -11.24 15.07 -0.26
CA ILE A 23 -11.37 13.69 -0.77
C ILE A 23 -12.66 13.05 -0.24
N GLN A 24 -12.91 13.13 1.06
CA GLN A 24 -14.11 12.55 1.68
C GLN A 24 -15.39 13.10 1.05
N ARG A 25 -15.48 14.42 0.88
CA ARG A 25 -16.62 15.06 0.19
C ARG A 25 -16.79 14.56 -1.23
N GLY A 26 -15.70 14.36 -1.96
CA GLY A 26 -15.73 13.79 -3.31
C GLY A 26 -16.28 12.37 -3.33
N ILE A 27 -15.86 11.52 -2.39
CA ILE A 27 -16.37 10.15 -2.23
C ILE A 27 -17.87 10.17 -1.92
N ASP A 28 -18.31 11.01 -0.97
CA ASP A 28 -19.73 11.10 -0.58
C ASP A 28 -20.62 11.52 -1.75
N GLN A 29 -20.15 12.44 -2.59
CA GLN A 29 -20.84 12.83 -3.83
C GLN A 29 -20.93 11.68 -4.83
N LEU A 30 -19.86 10.91 -5.01
CA LEU A 30 -19.85 9.77 -5.94
C LEU A 30 -20.76 8.64 -5.47
N ARG A 31 -20.82 8.40 -4.16
CA ARG A 31 -21.75 7.46 -3.53
C ARG A 31 -23.20 7.86 -3.74
N ALA A 32 -23.52 9.14 -3.59
CA ALA A 32 -24.88 9.66 -3.82
C ALA A 32 -25.36 9.52 -5.28
N LEU A 33 -24.42 9.33 -6.21
CA LEU A 33 -24.69 9.13 -7.64
C LEU A 33 -24.66 7.64 -8.06
N ASP A 34 -24.60 6.70 -7.10
CA ASP A 34 -24.44 5.26 -7.32
C ASP A 34 -23.24 4.88 -8.22
N THR A 35 -22.21 5.73 -8.22
CA THR A 35 -21.01 5.53 -9.04
C THR A 35 -19.95 4.72 -8.30
N LEU A 36 -20.16 3.40 -8.26
CA LEU A 36 -19.37 2.46 -7.46
C LEU A 36 -17.87 2.46 -7.82
N LEU A 37 -17.52 2.44 -9.11
CA LEU A 37 -16.12 2.36 -9.57
C LEU A 37 -15.26 3.57 -9.18
N TYR A 38 -15.84 4.76 -9.11
CA TYR A 38 -15.08 5.95 -8.70
C TYR A 38 -14.88 6.04 -7.19
N SER A 39 -15.65 5.25 -6.42
CA SER A 39 -15.55 5.22 -4.96
C SER A 39 -14.30 4.48 -4.50
N SER A 40 -13.88 3.40 -5.17
CA SER A 40 -12.66 2.66 -4.84
C SER A 40 -11.39 3.46 -5.10
N GLN A 41 -11.31 4.17 -6.24
CA GLN A 41 -10.21 5.09 -6.53
C GLN A 41 -10.15 6.23 -5.51
N GLY A 42 -11.30 6.80 -5.13
CA GLY A 42 -11.38 7.81 -4.08
C GLY A 42 -10.84 7.29 -2.74
N LEU A 43 -11.20 6.06 -2.37
CA LEU A 43 -10.71 5.40 -1.16
C LEU A 43 -9.19 5.16 -1.21
N ALA A 44 -8.63 4.78 -2.36
CA ALA A 44 -7.17 4.66 -2.52
C ALA A 44 -6.45 5.98 -2.24
N LEU A 45 -6.92 7.09 -2.81
CA LEU A 45 -6.36 8.42 -2.56
C LEU A 45 -6.51 8.84 -1.09
N LEU A 46 -7.63 8.48 -0.46
CA LEU A 46 -7.89 8.79 0.95
C LEU A 46 -6.94 8.02 1.87
N VAL A 47 -6.69 6.73 1.60
CA VAL A 47 -5.73 5.90 2.34
C VAL A 47 -4.33 6.49 2.25
N GLU A 48 -3.89 6.89 1.05
CA GLU A 48 -2.58 7.51 0.86
C GLU A 48 -2.46 8.83 1.63
N ALA A 49 -3.50 9.69 1.57
CA ALA A 49 -3.54 10.94 2.31
C ALA A 49 -3.42 10.70 3.83
N TYR A 50 -4.13 9.70 4.37
CA TYR A 50 -4.01 9.34 5.79
C TYR A 50 -2.64 8.80 6.18
N LEU A 51 -2.03 7.96 5.31
CA LEU A 51 -0.69 7.42 5.54
C LEU A 51 0.34 8.55 5.64
N ARG A 52 0.34 9.46 4.67
CA ARG A 52 1.28 10.60 4.64
C ARG A 52 1.04 11.60 5.76
N ALA A 53 -0.21 11.77 6.19
CA ALA A 53 -0.56 12.63 7.31
C ALA A 53 -0.20 12.06 8.70
N GLY A 54 0.32 10.82 8.78
CA GLY A 54 0.60 10.16 10.06
C GLY A 54 -0.66 9.78 10.85
N ARG A 55 -1.84 9.84 10.23
CA ARG A 55 -3.15 9.61 10.85
C ARG A 55 -3.56 8.14 10.73
N HIS A 56 -2.67 7.26 11.20
CA HIS A 56 -2.71 5.82 10.95
C HIS A 56 -4.02 5.15 11.40
N THR A 57 -4.52 5.46 12.60
CA THR A 57 -5.77 4.86 13.11
C THR A 57 -6.97 5.18 12.22
N GLN A 58 -7.06 6.41 11.70
CA GLN A 58 -8.13 6.81 10.77
C GLN A 58 -7.95 6.13 9.41
N GLY A 59 -6.71 6.07 8.91
CA GLY A 59 -6.38 5.39 7.67
C GLY A 59 -6.72 3.90 7.68
N ILE A 60 -6.47 3.20 8.80
CA ILE A 60 -6.80 1.77 8.95
C ILE A 60 -8.30 1.53 8.79
N VAL A 61 -9.15 2.39 9.37
CA VAL A 61 -10.62 2.30 9.21
C VAL A 61 -11.01 2.43 7.74
N VAL A 62 -10.41 3.38 7.01
CA VAL A 62 -10.68 3.56 5.58
C VAL A 62 -10.18 2.39 4.75
N VAL A 63 -9.03 1.79 5.10
CA VAL A 63 -8.56 0.57 4.43
C VAL A 63 -9.57 -0.56 4.60
N ASP A 64 -10.08 -0.78 5.81
CA ASP A 64 -11.05 -1.85 6.07
C ASP A 64 -12.36 -1.62 5.30
N GLU A 65 -12.81 -0.37 5.22
CA GLU A 65 -13.94 0.03 4.38
C GLU A 65 -13.68 -0.24 2.89
N ALA A 66 -12.49 0.11 2.40
CA ALA A 66 -12.10 -0.10 1.01
C ALA A 66 -12.04 -1.58 0.64
N LEU A 67 -11.41 -2.42 1.47
CA LEU A 67 -11.33 -3.86 1.26
C LEU A 67 -12.72 -4.53 1.27
N ALA A 68 -13.61 -4.10 2.16
CA ALA A 68 -14.98 -4.58 2.18
C ALA A 68 -15.75 -4.17 0.90
N PHE A 69 -15.57 -2.92 0.47
CA PHE A 69 -16.23 -2.38 -0.71
C PHE A 69 -15.78 -3.06 -2.01
N VAL A 70 -14.47 -3.14 -2.27
CA VAL A 70 -13.91 -3.77 -3.47
C VAL A 70 -14.25 -5.26 -3.54
N GLY A 71 -14.31 -5.94 -2.39
CA GLY A 71 -14.77 -7.33 -2.29
C GLY A 71 -16.23 -7.54 -2.69
N GLN A 72 -17.10 -6.55 -2.51
CA GLN A 72 -18.51 -6.60 -2.93
C GLN A 72 -18.69 -6.39 -4.43
N ILE A 73 -17.92 -5.46 -5.01
CA ILE A 73 -18.07 -5.08 -6.43
C ILE A 73 -17.20 -5.93 -7.38
N GLY A 74 -16.34 -6.79 -6.84
CA GLY A 74 -15.46 -7.68 -7.62
C GLY A 74 -14.28 -6.96 -8.27
N GLU A 75 -13.98 -5.74 -7.84
CA GLU A 75 -12.81 -4.98 -8.30
C GLU A 75 -11.56 -5.44 -7.54
N SER A 76 -10.44 -5.52 -8.26
CA SER A 76 -9.22 -6.07 -7.67
C SER A 76 -7.95 -5.26 -7.89
N TYR A 77 -7.86 -4.30 -8.81
CA TYR A 77 -6.54 -3.78 -9.22
C TYR A 77 -5.68 -3.12 -8.12
N TRP A 78 -6.26 -2.69 -6.99
CA TRP A 78 -5.53 -2.01 -5.90
C TRP A 78 -5.56 -2.73 -4.55
N ASN A 79 -6.17 -3.92 -4.46
CA ASN A 79 -6.41 -4.56 -3.15
C ASN A 79 -5.10 -4.92 -2.44
N ALA A 80 -4.05 -5.25 -3.19
CA ALA A 80 -2.73 -5.50 -2.63
C ALA A 80 -2.17 -4.26 -1.90
N GLU A 81 -2.36 -3.07 -2.47
CA GLU A 81 -1.89 -1.82 -1.88
C GLU A 81 -2.68 -1.42 -0.63
N PHE A 82 -3.97 -1.74 -0.56
CA PHE A 82 -4.74 -1.56 0.67
C PHE A 82 -4.15 -2.39 1.82
N HIS A 83 -3.87 -3.68 1.59
CA HIS A 83 -3.22 -4.53 2.59
C HIS A 83 -1.83 -4.02 2.98
N ARG A 84 -1.01 -3.61 2.00
CA ARG A 84 0.34 -3.07 2.25
C ARG A 84 0.29 -1.78 3.07
N ALA A 85 -0.56 -0.83 2.70
CA ALA A 85 -0.74 0.42 3.42
C ALA A 85 -1.23 0.21 4.86
N LYS A 86 -2.11 -0.78 5.11
CA LYS A 86 -2.50 -1.18 6.47
C LYS A 86 -1.30 -1.65 7.28
N GLY A 87 -0.42 -2.47 6.68
CA GLY A 87 0.83 -2.90 7.30
C GLY A 87 1.71 -1.72 7.69
N ASP A 88 1.90 -0.75 6.80
CA ASP A 88 2.70 0.46 7.08
C ASP A 88 2.11 1.30 8.22
N MET A 89 0.80 1.49 8.23
CA MET A 89 0.10 2.21 9.29
C MET A 89 0.21 1.51 10.65
N LEU A 90 0.12 0.18 10.67
CA LEU A 90 0.30 -0.63 11.88
C LEU A 90 1.75 -0.56 12.37
N LEU A 91 2.72 -0.66 11.47
CA LEU A 91 4.14 -0.53 11.78
C LEU A 91 4.45 0.84 12.39
N ALA A 92 3.98 1.91 11.76
CA ALA A 92 4.18 3.28 12.25
C ALA A 92 3.44 3.56 13.57
N SER A 93 2.43 2.76 13.91
CA SER A 93 1.70 2.83 15.19
C SER A 93 2.29 1.94 16.28
N GLY A 94 3.36 1.19 15.99
CA GLY A 94 3.99 0.27 16.95
C GLY A 94 3.11 -0.94 17.30
N ALA A 95 2.30 -1.41 16.36
CA ALA A 95 1.47 -2.59 16.54
C ALA A 95 2.29 -3.88 16.64
N ASP A 96 1.62 -5.00 16.95
CA ASP A 96 2.26 -6.31 17.00
C ASP A 96 2.83 -6.69 15.63
N THR A 97 4.10 -7.13 15.61
CA THR A 97 4.79 -7.55 14.41
C THR A 97 4.07 -8.67 13.66
N VAL A 98 3.35 -9.56 14.36
CA VAL A 98 2.54 -10.62 13.74
C VAL A 98 1.40 -10.03 12.90
N GLU A 99 0.76 -8.96 13.38
CA GLU A 99 -0.32 -8.29 12.65
C GLU A 99 0.19 -7.54 11.43
N ILE A 100 1.35 -6.89 11.56
CA ILE A 100 2.04 -6.19 10.48
C ILE A 100 2.45 -7.19 9.38
N GLU A 101 3.09 -8.28 9.78
CA GLU A 101 3.52 -9.35 8.88
C GLU A 101 2.34 -9.96 8.12
N ARG A 102 1.23 -10.23 8.83
CA ARG A 102 0.00 -10.74 8.20
C ARG A 102 -0.54 -9.79 7.14
N CYS A 103 -0.45 -8.48 7.34
CA CYS A 103 -0.88 -7.50 6.34
C CYS A 103 0.01 -7.53 5.09
N TYR A 104 1.33 -7.62 5.25
CA TYR A 104 2.24 -7.71 4.11
C TYR A 104 2.15 -9.05 3.38
N GLN A 105 1.93 -10.15 4.09
CA GLN A 105 1.65 -11.46 3.47
C GLN A 105 0.35 -11.43 2.66
N ALA A 106 -0.72 -10.85 3.22
CA ALA A 106 -1.98 -10.67 2.49
C ALA A 106 -1.80 -9.79 1.24
N ALA A 107 -1.01 -8.71 1.32
CA ALA A 107 -0.69 -7.87 0.17
C ALA A 107 0.04 -8.66 -0.93
N LEU A 108 1.04 -9.46 -0.55
CA LEU A 108 1.83 -10.28 -1.46
C LEU A 108 0.97 -11.35 -2.16
N GLU A 109 0.16 -12.08 -1.40
CA GLU A 109 -0.76 -13.09 -1.94
C GLU A 109 -1.79 -12.45 -2.89
N THR A 110 -2.34 -11.31 -2.51
CA THR A 110 -3.31 -10.57 -3.30
C THR A 110 -2.69 -10.07 -4.61
N ALA A 111 -1.47 -9.52 -4.57
CA ALA A 111 -0.76 -9.08 -5.78
C ALA A 111 -0.48 -10.24 -6.73
N ARG A 112 -0.10 -11.42 -6.21
CA ARG A 112 0.08 -12.65 -7.00
C ARG A 112 -1.21 -13.09 -7.67
N GLN A 113 -2.33 -13.09 -6.94
CA GLN A 113 -3.64 -13.43 -7.48
C GLN A 113 -4.09 -12.46 -8.58
N GLN A 114 -3.72 -11.19 -8.46
CA GLN A 114 -3.99 -10.15 -9.46
C GLN A 114 -3.06 -10.21 -10.68
N GLY A 115 -1.96 -10.96 -10.61
CA GLY A 115 -0.89 -10.89 -11.59
C GLY A 115 -0.16 -9.54 -11.60
N ALA A 116 -0.27 -8.75 -10.53
CA ALA A 116 0.25 -7.40 -10.43
C ALA A 116 1.70 -7.39 -9.93
N LYS A 117 2.65 -7.63 -10.85
CA LYS A 117 4.07 -7.83 -10.50
C LYS A 117 4.73 -6.66 -9.77
N SER A 118 4.46 -5.41 -10.16
CA SER A 118 4.98 -4.25 -9.44
C SER A 118 4.43 -4.16 -8.00
N LEU A 119 3.16 -4.51 -7.79
CA LEU A 119 2.57 -4.54 -6.45
C LEU A 119 3.13 -5.71 -5.62
N GLU A 120 3.42 -6.85 -6.27
CA GLU A 120 4.08 -7.99 -5.64
C GLU A 120 5.47 -7.59 -5.12
N LEU A 121 6.25 -6.86 -5.94
CA LEU A 121 7.56 -6.35 -5.54
C LEU A 121 7.48 -5.40 -4.35
N ARG A 122 6.57 -4.41 -4.38
CA ARG A 122 6.40 -3.44 -3.28
C ARG A 122 5.99 -4.12 -1.96
N ALA A 123 5.08 -5.09 -2.02
CA ALA A 123 4.70 -5.88 -0.85
C ALA A 123 5.87 -6.71 -0.32
N ALA A 124 6.66 -7.32 -1.21
CA ALA A 124 7.83 -8.10 -0.84
C ALA A 124 8.93 -7.25 -0.21
N VAL A 125 9.17 -6.03 -0.70
CA VAL A 125 10.11 -5.08 -0.07
C VAL A 125 9.68 -4.77 1.37
N SER A 126 8.39 -4.47 1.58
CA SER A 126 7.85 -4.17 2.91
C SER A 126 8.03 -5.34 3.88
N LEU A 127 7.71 -6.57 3.43
CA LEU A 127 7.90 -7.79 4.22
C LEU A 127 9.37 -8.11 4.48
N ALA A 128 10.23 -7.96 3.48
CA ALA A 128 11.66 -8.20 3.59
C ALA A 128 12.32 -7.24 4.60
N ARG A 129 11.91 -5.96 4.62
CA ARG A 129 12.35 -5.00 5.66
C ARG A 129 11.92 -5.46 7.05
N LEU A 130 10.69 -5.91 7.22
CA LEU A 130 10.20 -6.41 8.50
C LEU A 130 11.05 -7.60 8.99
N TRP A 131 11.25 -8.60 8.13
CA TRP A 131 12.08 -9.77 8.44
C TRP A 131 13.54 -9.42 8.70
N GLN A 132 14.10 -8.43 7.98
CA GLN A 132 15.45 -7.91 8.27
C GLN A 132 15.55 -7.41 9.71
N THR A 133 14.56 -6.64 10.20
CA THR A 133 14.56 -6.13 11.58
C THR A 133 14.43 -7.23 12.63
N GLN A 134 13.86 -8.38 12.26
CA GLN A 134 13.74 -9.56 13.12
C GLN A 134 14.97 -10.49 13.03
N GLY A 135 15.99 -10.13 12.26
CA GLY A 135 17.20 -10.96 12.06
C GLY A 135 17.01 -12.11 11.08
N ASN A 136 15.92 -12.14 10.30
CA ASN A 136 15.65 -13.17 9.31
C ASN A 136 16.07 -12.72 7.89
N ALA A 137 17.34 -12.33 7.76
CA ALA A 137 17.89 -11.75 6.53
C ALA A 137 17.89 -12.73 5.34
N GLU A 138 18.12 -14.03 5.59
CA GLU A 138 18.13 -15.06 4.55
C GLU A 138 16.75 -15.23 3.90
N ALA A 139 15.69 -15.34 4.70
CA ALA A 139 14.33 -15.43 4.17
C ALA A 139 13.89 -14.15 3.43
N ALA A 140 14.27 -12.98 3.97
CA ALA A 140 14.05 -11.69 3.32
C ALA A 140 14.73 -11.62 1.94
N HIS A 141 15.99 -12.04 1.87
CA HIS A 141 16.76 -12.06 0.63
C HIS A 141 16.14 -13.02 -0.38
N SER A 142 15.86 -14.27 0.04
CA SER A 142 15.29 -15.29 -0.84
C SER A 142 13.94 -14.89 -1.42
N LEU A 143 13.05 -14.28 -0.63
CA LEU A 143 11.75 -13.82 -1.10
C LEU A 143 11.93 -12.70 -2.14
N LEU A 144 12.69 -11.67 -1.79
CA LEU A 144 12.80 -10.47 -2.62
C LEU A 144 13.55 -10.76 -3.93
N ALA A 145 14.62 -11.57 -3.88
CA ALA A 145 15.40 -11.93 -5.06
C ALA A 145 14.54 -12.68 -6.08
N GLY A 146 13.75 -13.65 -5.63
CA GLY A 146 12.88 -14.43 -6.52
C GLY A 146 11.83 -13.59 -7.27
N ILE A 147 11.42 -12.46 -6.71
CA ILE A 147 10.49 -11.53 -7.38
C ILE A 147 11.24 -10.53 -8.25
N TYR A 148 12.35 -9.99 -7.76
CA TYR A 148 13.20 -9.05 -8.49
C TYR A 148 13.72 -9.65 -9.80
N ASP A 149 14.14 -10.91 -9.80
CA ASP A 149 14.66 -11.63 -10.97
C ASP A 149 13.61 -11.87 -12.07
N TRP A 150 12.32 -11.65 -11.80
CA TRP A 150 11.28 -11.70 -12.82
C TRP A 150 11.33 -10.49 -13.77
N PHE A 151 11.84 -9.35 -13.31
CA PHE A 151 11.88 -8.12 -14.10
C PHE A 151 13.09 -8.12 -15.05
N SER A 152 12.86 -7.73 -16.29
CA SER A 152 13.92 -7.50 -17.29
C SER A 152 14.12 -6.03 -17.65
N GLU A 153 13.20 -5.16 -17.23
CA GLU A 153 13.13 -3.74 -17.55
C GLU A 153 12.57 -2.95 -16.35
N GLY A 154 12.66 -1.63 -16.38
CA GLY A 154 12.12 -0.75 -15.33
C GLY A 154 13.01 -0.61 -14.09
N PHE A 155 14.27 -1.02 -14.17
CA PHE A 155 15.24 -0.90 -13.06
C PHE A 155 15.55 0.54 -12.64
N ASP A 156 15.10 1.52 -13.43
CA ASP A 156 15.12 2.96 -13.14
C ASP A 156 13.85 3.46 -12.44
N THR A 157 12.89 2.57 -12.15
CA THR A 157 11.70 2.92 -11.37
C THR A 157 12.00 2.88 -9.87
N PRO A 158 11.37 3.75 -9.07
CA PRO A 158 11.63 3.80 -7.62
C PRO A 158 11.46 2.46 -6.91
N ASP A 159 10.46 1.67 -7.29
CA ASP A 159 10.19 0.37 -6.68
C ASP A 159 11.33 -0.64 -6.90
N LEU A 160 11.90 -0.67 -8.12
CA LEU A 160 13.01 -1.57 -8.46
C LEU A 160 14.34 -1.06 -7.90
N GLU A 161 14.57 0.26 -7.89
CA GLU A 161 15.75 0.83 -7.22
C GLU A 161 15.75 0.50 -5.72
N GLU A 162 14.59 0.64 -5.05
CA GLU A 162 14.46 0.30 -3.64
C GLU A 162 14.70 -1.19 -3.38
N ALA A 163 14.11 -2.06 -4.20
CA ALA A 163 14.29 -3.50 -4.07
C ALA A 163 15.76 -3.93 -4.27
N GLY A 164 16.45 -3.36 -5.27
CA GLY A 164 17.87 -3.62 -5.51
C GLY A 164 18.74 -3.18 -4.33
N ALA A 165 18.52 -1.98 -3.81
CA ALA A 165 19.26 -1.48 -2.65
C ALA A 165 19.05 -2.35 -1.40
N LEU A 166 17.83 -2.84 -1.18
CA LEU A 166 17.53 -3.74 -0.07
C LEU A 166 18.19 -5.12 -0.24
N LEU A 167 18.20 -5.68 -1.45
CA LEU A 167 18.90 -6.93 -1.75
C LEU A 167 20.39 -6.85 -1.45
N ASP A 168 21.03 -5.74 -1.81
CA ASP A 168 22.44 -5.52 -1.50
C ASP A 168 22.66 -5.39 0.01
N ALA A 169 21.81 -4.66 0.73
CA ALA A 169 21.90 -4.55 2.19
C ALA A 169 21.73 -5.92 2.90
N LEU A 170 20.83 -6.77 2.42
CA LEU A 170 20.57 -8.09 2.99
C LEU A 170 21.76 -9.06 2.82
N ARG A 171 22.53 -8.94 1.73
CA ARG A 171 23.76 -9.74 1.51
C ARG A 171 24.89 -9.41 2.48
N HIS A 172 24.93 -8.19 3.01
CA HIS A 172 25.97 -7.73 3.93
C HIS A 172 25.65 -8.07 5.40
N ASN A 173 24.40 -8.48 5.70
CA ASN A 173 23.91 -8.78 7.04
C ASN A 173 23.69 -10.28 7.31
N ALA A 174 24.04 -11.15 6.36
CA ALA A 174 24.01 -12.61 6.48
C ALA A 174 25.39 -13.17 6.82
#